data_AF-A0A0H5R770-F1
#
_entry.id   AF-A0A0H5R770-F1
#
_cell.length_a   1.000
_cell.length_b   1.000
_cell.length_c   1.000
_cell.angle_alpha   90.00
_cell.angle_beta   90.00
_cell.angle_gamma   90.00
#
_symmetry.space_group_name_H-M   'P 1'
#
loop_
_entity.id
_entity.type
_entity.pdbx_description
1 polymer ?
#
loop_
_entity_poly.entity_id
_entity_poly.type
_entity_poly.pdbx_seq_one_letter_code
_entity_poly.pdbx_strand_id
1 'polypeptide(L)'
;PSKFHYVFNLRDLSRVYQGLCLSLQESIAEPSALVRLWRNECLRVFHDRLISDEDRRILQDDIIGKIVKDMWPSALSYVMANPILYGDFRLANNPTESVRIYEDLGSYEAVRTIFDQTLSSYNSNGSTSSFMNLVLFQDALEHLTRIHRIIRMERGNALLV
;
A
#
# COMPACT_ATOMS: atom_id res chain seq x y z
N PRO A 1 -26.24 2.82 7.34
CA PRO A 1 -25.40 1.84 6.60
C PRO A 1 -25.98 0.43 6.72
N SER A 2 -26.16 -0.30 5.61
CA SER A 2 -26.68 -1.67 5.59
C SER A 2 -25.75 -2.68 6.29
N LYS A 3 -24.48 -2.32 6.49
CA LYS A 3 -23.47 -3.09 7.23
C LYS A 3 -22.94 -2.27 8.42
N PHE A 4 -23.06 -2.79 9.63
CA PHE A 4 -22.75 -2.06 10.87
C PHE A 4 -21.26 -1.73 11.06
N HIS A 5 -20.35 -2.47 10.44
CA HIS A 5 -18.90 -2.28 10.56
C HIS A 5 -18.34 -1.18 9.63
N TYR A 6 -19.15 -0.64 8.71
CA TYR A 6 -18.77 0.49 7.86
C TYR A 6 -19.00 1.80 8.60
N VAL A 7 -18.14 2.07 9.59
CA VAL A 7 -18.12 3.33 10.33
C VAL A 7 -17.13 4.29 9.68
N PHE A 8 -17.64 5.41 9.18
CA PHE A 8 -16.83 6.51 8.66
C PHE A 8 -16.78 7.64 9.68
N ASN A 9 -15.59 8.15 9.97
CA ASN A 9 -15.42 9.32 10.82
C ASN A 9 -14.24 10.20 10.37
N LEU A 10 -14.11 11.39 10.94
CA LEU A 10 -13.04 12.34 10.59
C LEU A 10 -11.62 11.79 10.82
N ARG A 11 -11.45 10.78 11.69
CA ARG A 11 -10.15 10.12 11.89
C ARG A 11 -9.69 9.40 10.64
N ASP A 12 -10.60 8.93 9.80
CA ASP A 12 -10.24 8.27 8.55
C ASP A 12 -9.58 9.26 7.58
N LEU A 13 -10.11 10.48 7.50
CA LEU A 13 -9.48 11.55 6.73
C LEU A 13 -8.08 11.87 7.28
N SER A 14 -7.93 12.01 8.61
CA SER A 14 -6.62 12.21 9.23
C SER A 14 -5.62 11.09 8.92
N ARG A 15 -6.07 9.82 8.83
CA ARG A 15 -5.20 8.69 8.46
C ARG A 15 -4.75 8.73 7.00
N VAL A 16 -5.59 9.22 6.09
CA VAL A 16 -5.20 9.45 4.68
C VAL A 16 -4.07 10.48 4.65
N TYR A 17 -4.26 11.63 5.29
CA TYR A 17 -3.22 12.68 5.35
C TYR A 17 -1.95 12.21 6.05
N GLN A 18 -2.06 11.46 7.15
CA GLN A 18 -0.90 10.89 7.81
C GLN A 18 -0.10 9.97 6.88
N GLY A 19 -0.78 9.16 6.06
CA GLY A 19 -0.16 8.33 5.05
C GLY A 19 0.54 9.13 3.95
N LEU A 20 -0.08 10.22 3.48
CA LEU A 20 0.54 11.15 2.52
C LEU A 20 1.85 11.74 3.06
N CYS A 21 1.88 12.05 4.36
CA CYS A 21 3.06 12.59 5.04
C CYS A 21 4.18 11.57 5.29
N LEU A 22 3.99 10.28 4.96
CA LEU A 22 5.07 9.29 5.02
C LEU A 22 6.05 9.42 3.84
N SER A 23 5.60 9.98 2.72
CA SER A 23 6.46 10.23 1.56
C SER A 23 7.31 11.48 1.78
N LEU A 24 8.54 11.45 1.28
CA LEU A 24 9.39 12.64 1.22
C LEU A 24 8.95 13.53 0.05
N GLN A 25 9.12 14.85 0.16
CA GLN A 25 8.83 15.75 -0.95
C GLN A 25 9.73 15.46 -2.16
N GLU A 26 10.98 15.08 -1.89
CA GLU A 26 12.00 14.76 -2.90
C GLU A 26 11.67 13.51 -3.72
N SER A 27 10.85 12.59 -3.18
CA SER A 27 10.41 11.38 -3.89
C SER A 27 9.20 11.62 -4.80
N ILE A 28 8.58 12.80 -4.75
CA ILE A 28 7.42 13.15 -5.58
C ILE A 28 7.89 14.11 -6.68
N ALA A 29 8.26 13.55 -7.83
CA ALA A 29 8.72 14.32 -8.97
C ALA A 29 7.59 15.13 -9.66
N GLU A 30 6.38 14.58 -9.72
CA GLU A 30 5.26 15.12 -10.49
C GLU A 30 3.98 15.24 -9.64
N PRO A 31 3.12 16.26 -9.86
CA PRO A 31 1.84 16.36 -9.15
C PRO A 31 0.95 15.12 -9.31
N SER A 32 1.02 14.45 -10.45
CA SER A 32 0.29 13.20 -10.72
C SER A 32 0.73 12.07 -9.78
N ALA A 33 2.01 12.02 -9.38
CA ALA A 33 2.52 11.04 -8.42
C ALA A 33 1.94 11.26 -7.02
N LEU A 34 1.72 12.52 -6.61
CA LEU A 34 1.02 12.83 -5.37
C LEU A 34 -0.43 12.37 -5.39
N VAL A 35 -1.14 12.57 -6.51
CA VAL A 35 -2.53 12.11 -6.66
C VAL A 35 -2.60 10.57 -6.65
N ARG A 36 -1.62 9.89 -7.26
CA ARG A 36 -1.50 8.42 -7.20
C ARG A 36 -1.23 7.92 -5.79
N LEU A 37 -0.36 8.59 -5.03
CA LEU A 37 -0.14 8.31 -3.61
C LEU A 37 -1.42 8.54 -2.78
N TRP A 38 -2.15 9.63 -3.05
CA TRP A 38 -3.46 9.88 -2.42
C TRP A 38 -4.45 8.75 -2.70
N ARG A 39 -4.53 8.26 -3.93
CA ARG A 39 -5.33 7.07 -4.27
C ARG A 39 -4.92 5.87 -3.44
N ASN A 40 -3.62 5.58 -3.31
CA ASN A 40 -3.14 4.48 -2.46
C ASN A 40 -3.65 4.63 -1.01
N GLU A 41 -3.47 5.80 -0.41
CA GLU A 41 -3.89 6.02 0.98
C GLU A 41 -5.41 5.93 1.17
N CYS A 42 -6.21 6.39 0.21
CA CYS A 42 -7.66 6.17 0.20
C CYS A 42 -8.02 4.68 0.16
N LEU A 43 -7.33 3.88 -0.66
CA LEU A 43 -7.56 2.44 -0.70
C LEU A 43 -7.17 1.77 0.64
N ARG A 44 -6.03 2.14 1.22
CA ARG A 44 -5.60 1.57 2.52
C ARG A 44 -6.53 1.92 3.68
N VAL A 45 -7.15 3.11 3.65
CA VAL A 45 -8.03 3.55 4.74
C VAL A 45 -9.46 3.04 4.56
N PHE A 46 -10.00 3.09 3.35
CA PHE A 46 -11.41 2.82 3.09
C PHE A 46 -11.63 1.45 2.42
N HIS A 47 -10.90 1.15 1.35
CA HIS A 47 -11.10 -0.05 0.54
C HIS A 47 -10.80 -1.34 1.33
N ASP A 48 -9.72 -1.34 2.11
CA ASP A 48 -9.31 -2.53 2.88
C ASP A 48 -10.31 -2.93 3.98
N ARG A 49 -11.29 -2.08 4.32
CA ARG A 49 -12.38 -2.39 5.28
C ARG A 49 -13.64 -2.95 4.62
N LEU A 50 -13.73 -2.90 3.29
CA LEU A 50 -14.90 -3.35 2.55
C LEU A 50 -14.83 -4.86 2.35
N ILE A 51 -15.97 -5.53 2.54
CA ILE A 51 -16.08 -6.99 2.45
C ILE A 51 -16.64 -7.48 1.11
N SER A 52 -17.37 -6.63 0.38
CA SER A 52 -17.98 -6.97 -0.90
C SER A 52 -17.14 -6.40 -2.04
N ASP A 53 -16.92 -7.21 -3.07
CA ASP A 53 -16.23 -6.75 -4.28
C ASP A 53 -17.01 -5.64 -5.00
N GLU A 54 -18.34 -5.63 -4.87
CA GLU A 54 -19.16 -4.53 -5.41
C GLU A 54 -18.91 -3.22 -4.66
N ASP A 55 -18.82 -3.26 -3.32
CA ASP A 55 -18.53 -2.06 -2.52
C ASP A 55 -17.13 -1.52 -2.87
N ARG A 56 -16.16 -2.44 -3.04
CA ARG A 56 -14.78 -2.13 -3.44
C ARG A 56 -14.73 -1.47 -4.81
N ARG A 57 -15.45 -2.00 -5.79
CA ARG A 57 -15.59 -1.46 -7.15
C ARG A 57 -16.20 -0.06 -7.14
N ILE A 58 -17.29 0.15 -6.40
CA ILE A 58 -17.93 1.47 -6.26
C ILE A 58 -16.93 2.49 -5.70
N LEU A 59 -16.20 2.15 -4.64
CA LEU A 59 -15.22 3.05 -4.06
C LEU A 59 -14.09 3.38 -5.05
N GLN A 60 -13.51 2.36 -5.69
CA GLN A 60 -12.36 2.52 -6.56
C GLN A 60 -12.71 3.23 -7.87
N ASP A 61 -13.75 2.78 -8.56
CA ASP A 61 -14.04 3.20 -9.93
C ASP A 61 -15.03 4.38 -9.96
N ASP A 62 -16.12 4.29 -9.20
CA ASP A 62 -17.20 5.28 -9.26
C ASP A 62 -16.93 6.52 -8.39
N ILE A 63 -16.30 6.35 -7.23
CA ILE A 63 -15.97 7.47 -6.33
C ILE A 63 -14.58 8.02 -6.63
N ILE A 64 -13.51 7.23 -6.41
CA ILE A 64 -12.13 7.71 -6.61
C ILE A 64 -11.88 7.99 -8.09
N GLY A 65 -12.25 7.07 -8.99
CA GLY A 65 -12.08 7.25 -10.42
C GLY A 65 -12.77 8.51 -10.97
N LYS A 66 -13.98 8.82 -10.49
CA LYS A 66 -14.68 10.06 -10.84
C LYS A 66 -13.97 11.31 -10.32
N ILE A 67 -13.54 11.32 -9.05
CA ILE A 67 -12.79 12.46 -8.48
C ILE A 67 -11.52 12.73 -9.30
N VAL A 68 -10.76 11.68 -9.63
CA VAL A 68 -9.54 11.81 -10.43
C VAL A 68 -9.86 12.33 -11.83
N LYS A 69 -10.92 11.83 -12.46
CA LYS A 69 -11.33 12.26 -13.80
C LYS A 69 -11.76 13.72 -13.83
N ASP A 70 -12.51 14.17 -12.83
CA ASP A 70 -13.06 15.53 -12.78
C ASP A 70 -11.98 16.56 -12.42
N MET A 71 -11.04 16.21 -11.54
CA MET A 71 -10.01 17.13 -11.02
C MET A 71 -8.68 17.07 -11.79
N TRP A 72 -8.28 15.89 -12.28
CA TRP A 72 -7.00 15.64 -12.96
C TRP A 72 -7.16 14.77 -14.21
N PRO A 73 -7.93 15.22 -15.23
CA PRO A 73 -8.25 14.41 -16.40
C PRO A 73 -7.01 13.94 -17.19
N SER A 74 -5.95 14.76 -17.26
CA SER A 74 -4.70 14.41 -17.96
C SER A 74 -3.89 13.32 -17.25
N ALA A 75 -4.06 13.15 -15.95
CA ALA A 75 -3.33 12.17 -15.14
C ALA A 75 -4.13 10.88 -14.89
N LEU A 76 -5.38 10.80 -15.37
CA LEU A 76 -6.31 9.72 -15.06
C LEU A 76 -5.72 8.33 -15.32
N SER A 77 -5.12 8.12 -16.49
CA SER A 77 -4.53 6.83 -16.89
C SER A 77 -3.40 6.41 -15.95
N TYR A 78 -2.53 7.34 -15.58
CA TYR A 78 -1.41 7.09 -14.68
C TYR A 78 -1.87 6.85 -13.24
N VAL A 79 -2.77 7.68 -12.71
CA VAL A 79 -3.26 7.57 -11.33
C VAL A 79 -4.05 6.28 -11.12
N MET A 80 -4.91 5.91 -12.08
CA MET A 80 -5.76 4.73 -11.99
C MET A 80 -5.07 3.42 -12.38
N ALA A 81 -3.83 3.46 -12.88
CA ALA A 81 -3.09 2.26 -13.26
C ALA A 81 -2.86 1.32 -12.06
N ASN A 82 -2.90 0.01 -12.32
CA ASN A 82 -2.55 -1.04 -11.36
C ASN A 82 -1.30 -1.79 -11.85
N PRO A 83 -0.53 -2.42 -10.95
CA PRO A 83 -0.74 -2.46 -9.50
C PRO A 83 -0.40 -1.14 -8.81
N ILE A 84 -0.83 -0.99 -7.55
CA ILE A 84 -0.52 0.17 -6.69
C ILE A 84 0.14 -0.33 -5.41
N LEU A 85 1.47 -0.34 -5.41
CA LEU A 85 2.29 -0.98 -4.38
C LEU A 85 3.22 0.05 -3.75
N TYR A 86 2.74 0.75 -2.72
CA TYR A 86 3.56 1.70 -1.98
C TYR A 86 4.21 1.04 -0.75
N GLY A 87 5.49 1.36 -0.51
CA GLY A 87 6.23 0.85 0.64
C GLY A 87 7.58 1.52 0.81
N ASP A 88 8.17 1.36 1.99
CA ASP A 88 9.49 1.90 2.36
C ASP A 88 10.59 0.84 2.46
N PHE A 89 10.42 -0.26 1.71
CA PHE A 89 11.25 -1.45 1.77
C PHE A 89 12.02 -1.75 0.47
N ARG A 90 12.09 -0.81 -0.48
CA ARG A 90 12.88 -0.98 -1.73
C ARG A 90 14.32 -1.42 -1.44
N LEU A 91 14.93 -0.84 -0.42
CA LEU A 91 16.31 -1.07 -0.02
C LEU A 91 16.46 -2.00 1.20
N ALA A 92 15.42 -2.79 1.53
CA ALA A 92 15.43 -3.63 2.74
C ALA A 92 16.61 -4.62 2.80
N ASN A 93 17.13 -5.03 1.65
CA ASN A 93 18.26 -5.97 1.52
C ASN A 93 19.61 -5.26 1.32
N ASN A 94 19.66 -3.93 1.34
CA ASN A 94 20.89 -3.16 1.15
C ASN A 94 21.53 -2.85 2.53
N PRO A 95 22.71 -3.42 2.85
CA PRO A 95 23.34 -3.22 4.16
C PRO A 95 23.95 -1.82 4.35
N THR A 96 24.16 -1.05 3.27
CA THR A 96 24.83 0.26 3.33
C THR A 96 23.87 1.44 3.38
N GLU A 97 22.60 1.24 3.04
CA GLU A 97 21.60 2.31 2.99
C GLU A 97 20.50 2.08 4.03
N SER A 98 20.45 2.94 5.04
CA SER A 98 19.45 2.88 6.13
C SER A 98 18.24 3.78 5.89
N VAL A 99 18.28 4.62 4.86
CA VAL A 99 17.20 5.56 4.55
C VAL A 99 16.03 4.80 3.94
N ARG A 100 14.89 4.85 4.62
CA ARG A 100 13.64 4.24 4.16
C ARG A 100 12.78 5.31 3.54
N ILE A 101 12.48 5.16 2.26
CA ILE A 101 11.69 6.13 1.49
C ILE A 101 10.37 5.46 1.12
N TYR A 102 9.25 6.02 1.58
CA TYR A 102 7.93 5.52 1.19
C TYR A 102 7.62 5.97 -0.23
N GLU A 103 7.59 5.03 -1.17
CA GLU A 103 7.52 5.30 -2.61
C GLU A 103 6.67 4.25 -3.35
N ASP A 104 6.33 4.51 -4.62
CA ASP A 104 5.73 3.50 -5.50
C ASP A 104 6.79 2.48 -5.93
N LEU A 105 6.58 1.22 -5.58
CA LEU A 105 7.51 0.13 -5.86
C LEU A 105 7.34 -0.44 -7.27
N GLY A 106 6.31 -0.01 -8.01
CA GLY A 106 6.08 -0.38 -9.39
C GLY A 106 5.36 -1.73 -9.53
N SER A 107 5.98 -2.70 -10.20
CA SER A 107 5.34 -3.96 -10.58
C SER A 107 5.36 -5.01 -9.46
N TYR A 108 4.46 -6.00 -9.55
CA TYR A 108 4.50 -7.18 -8.68
C TYR A 108 5.84 -7.95 -8.78
N GLU A 109 6.50 -7.95 -9.93
CA GLU A 109 7.80 -8.60 -10.10
C GLU A 109 8.90 -7.90 -9.29
N ALA A 110 8.92 -6.58 -9.31
CA ALA A 110 9.86 -5.79 -8.52
C ALA A 110 9.67 -6.05 -7.01
N VAL A 111 8.42 -6.01 -6.54
CA VAL A 111 8.07 -6.26 -5.13
C VAL A 111 8.35 -7.71 -4.73
N ARG A 112 8.04 -8.68 -5.59
CA ARG A 112 8.34 -10.09 -5.38
C ARG A 112 9.82 -10.33 -5.18
N THR A 113 10.66 -9.76 -6.05
CA THR A 113 12.12 -9.91 -5.96
C THR A 113 12.64 -9.46 -4.61
N ILE A 114 12.14 -8.33 -4.09
CA ILE A 114 12.52 -7.82 -2.76
C ILE A 114 12.09 -8.78 -1.65
N PHE A 115 10.84 -9.27 -1.68
CA PHE A 115 10.35 -10.16 -0.63
C PHE A 115 10.94 -11.56 -0.68
N ASP A 116 11.23 -12.12 -1.86
CA ASP A 116 11.89 -13.42 -1.99
C ASP A 116 13.32 -13.36 -1.45
N GLN A 117 14.04 -12.26 -1.69
CA GLN A 117 15.35 -12.01 -1.09
C GLN A 117 15.26 -11.83 0.43
N THR A 118 14.25 -11.10 0.91
CA THR A 118 13.98 -10.92 2.35
C THR A 118 13.69 -12.26 3.02
N LEU A 119 12.86 -13.11 2.40
CA LEU A 119 12.50 -14.44 2.87
C LEU A 119 13.72 -15.38 2.89
N SER A 120 14.54 -15.32 1.84
CA SER A 120 15.79 -16.09 1.75
C SER A 120 16.77 -15.69 2.85
N SER A 121 16.91 -14.39 3.11
CA SER A 121 17.74 -13.84 4.19
C SER A 121 17.22 -14.27 5.57
N TYR A 122 15.91 -14.22 5.77
CA TYR A 122 15.26 -14.71 6.99
C TYR A 122 15.55 -16.21 7.22
N ASN A 123 15.35 -17.03 6.20
CA ASN A 123 15.58 -18.48 6.28
C ASN A 123 17.06 -18.83 6.49
N SER A 124 17.99 -18.00 6.00
CA SER A 124 19.44 -18.20 6.17
C SER A 124 19.93 -17.84 7.58
N ASN A 125 19.30 -16.86 8.22
CA ASN A 125 19.66 -16.40 9.56
C ASN A 125 18.91 -17.13 10.69
N GLY A 126 17.82 -17.83 10.35
CA GLY A 126 16.99 -18.56 11.29
C GLY A 126 17.50 -19.97 11.62
N SER A 127 17.01 -20.53 12.73
CA SER A 127 17.16 -21.95 13.04
C SER A 127 16.26 -22.81 12.15
N THR A 128 16.58 -24.09 11.96
CA THR A 128 15.77 -25.02 11.13
C THR A 128 14.29 -25.08 11.53
N SER A 129 13.95 -24.83 12.80
CA SER A 129 12.57 -24.80 13.29
C SER A 129 11.78 -23.54 12.91
N SER A 130 12.43 -22.48 12.42
CA SER A 130 11.81 -21.24 11.96
C SER A 130 11.80 -21.11 10.43
N PHE A 131 12.11 -22.18 9.70
CA PHE A 131 12.15 -22.14 8.24
C PHE A 131 10.75 -21.92 7.65
N MET A 132 10.62 -20.93 6.76
CA MET A 132 9.36 -20.59 6.09
C MET A 132 9.43 -20.93 4.59
N ASN A 133 8.64 -21.91 4.16
CA ASN A 133 8.48 -22.27 2.74
C ASN A 133 7.23 -21.59 2.15
N LEU A 134 7.30 -20.28 1.94
CA LEU A 134 6.19 -19.48 1.42
C LEU A 134 6.33 -19.26 -0.09
N VAL A 135 5.21 -19.35 -0.81
CA VAL A 135 5.13 -18.94 -2.22
C VAL A 135 4.37 -17.62 -2.29
N LEU A 136 5.04 -16.56 -2.75
CA LEU A 136 4.51 -15.20 -2.70
C LEU A 136 3.70 -14.84 -3.94
N PHE A 137 2.45 -15.30 -4.07
CA PHE A 137 1.56 -14.88 -5.17
C PHE A 137 1.12 -13.40 -5.04
N GLN A 138 0.48 -12.84 -6.07
CA GLN A 138 0.12 -11.41 -6.10
C GLN A 138 -0.65 -10.97 -4.84
N ASP A 139 -1.66 -11.72 -4.43
CA ASP A 139 -2.42 -11.45 -3.21
C ASP A 139 -1.54 -11.44 -1.95
N ALA A 140 -0.57 -12.36 -1.87
CA ALA A 140 0.37 -12.39 -0.76
C ALA A 140 1.26 -11.13 -0.72
N LEU A 141 1.72 -10.65 -1.88
CA LEU A 141 2.48 -9.41 -2.00
C LEU A 141 1.65 -8.20 -1.55
N GLU A 142 0.37 -8.15 -1.93
CA GLU A 142 -0.53 -7.09 -1.49
C GLU A 142 -0.78 -7.13 0.01
N HIS A 143 -1.04 -8.32 0.57
CA HIS A 143 -1.24 -8.48 2.00
C HIS A 143 0.01 -8.09 2.80
N LEU A 144 1.19 -8.53 2.37
CA LEU A 144 2.46 -8.13 2.99
C LEU A 144 2.66 -6.61 2.95
N THR A 145 2.38 -5.99 1.79
CA THR A 145 2.50 -4.53 1.63
C THR A 145 1.52 -3.79 2.58
N ARG A 146 0.27 -4.26 2.69
CA ARG A 146 -0.74 -3.71 3.61
C ARG A 146 -0.32 -3.84 5.07
N ILE A 147 0.11 -5.05 5.48
CA ILE A 147 0.53 -5.34 6.85
C ILE A 147 1.76 -4.51 7.21
N HIS A 148 2.76 -4.47 6.32
CA HIS A 148 3.96 -3.67 6.50
C HIS A 148 3.59 -2.20 6.74
N ARG A 149 2.75 -1.62 5.87
CA ARG A 149 2.29 -0.23 6.01
C ARG A 149 1.59 0.00 7.36
N ILE A 150 0.74 -0.91 7.83
CA ILE A 150 0.06 -0.76 9.13
C ILE A 150 1.06 -0.77 10.29
N ILE A 151 2.00 -1.73 10.30
CA ILE A 151 3.01 -1.85 11.37
C ILE A 151 3.95 -0.63 11.40
N ARG A 152 4.20 -0.02 10.25
CA ARG A 152 5.07 1.16 10.12
C ARG A 152 4.42 2.45 10.60
N MET A 153 3.09 2.52 10.67
CA MET A 153 2.41 3.71 11.18
C MET A 153 2.59 3.82 12.70
N GLU A 154 2.79 5.04 13.18
CA GLU A 154 2.79 5.31 14.62
C GLU A 154 1.44 4.92 15.23
N ARG A 155 1.47 4.08 16.27
CA ARG A 155 0.27 3.49 16.91
C ARG A 155 -0.61 2.70 15.93
N GLY A 156 -0.03 2.17 14.86
CA GLY A 156 -0.70 1.29 13.91
C GLY A 156 -0.94 -0.09 14.51
N ASN A 157 -2.17 -0.58 14.37
CA ASN A 157 -2.55 -1.93 14.77
C ASN A 157 -3.53 -2.52 13.74
N ALA A 158 -3.44 -3.82 13.50
CA ALA A 158 -4.34 -4.55 12.60
C ALA A 158 -5.02 -5.69 13.36
N LEU A 159 -6.30 -5.92 13.04
CA LEU A 159 -6.97 -7.17 13.31
C LEU A 159 -7.02 -7.92 11.97
N LEU A 160 -6.35 -9.08 11.90
CA LEU A 160 -6.41 -9.96 10.73
C LEU A 160 -7.49 -11.01 10.99
N VAL A 161 -8.42 -11.15 10.05
CA VAL A 161 -9.59 -12.05 10.12
C VAL A 161 -9.47 -13.08 9.02
#